data_AF-A0A093IR38-F1
#
_entry.id   AF-A0A093IR38-F1
#
_cell.length_a   1.000
_cell.length_b   1.000
_cell.length_c   1.000
_cell.angle_alpha   90.00
_cell.angle_beta   90.00
_cell.angle_gamma   90.00
#
_symmetry.space_group_name_H-M   'P 1'
#
loop_
_entity.id
_entity.type
_entity.pdbx_description
1 polymer ?
#
loop_
_entity_poly.entity_id
_entity_poly.type
_entity_poly.pdbx_seq_one_letter_code
_entity_poly.pdbx_strand_id
1 'polypeptide(L)' 'LQEYPVNNMVTGYTSARDMKKYDGELRDFIPGTSGYAVYWIQSEINIYSAVKRKTKRK' A
#
# COMPACT_ATOMS: atom_id res chain seq x y z
N LEU A 1 -13.28 -23.58 -39.06
CA LEU A 1 -12.75 -22.68 -38.00
C LEU A 1 -13.92 -22.34 -37.10
N GLN A 2 -13.89 -22.76 -35.84
CA GLN A 2 -14.98 -22.48 -34.89
C GLN A 2 -14.75 -21.07 -34.34
N GLU A 3 -15.63 -20.15 -34.69
CA GLU A 3 -15.58 -18.74 -34.27
C GLU A 3 -15.86 -18.68 -32.77
N TYR A 4 -14.83 -18.38 -31.99
CA TYR A 4 -15.00 -18.09 -30.56
C TYR A 4 -15.83 -16.80 -30.44
N PRO A 5 -16.85 -16.75 -29.56
CA PRO A 5 -17.63 -15.53 -29.36
C PRO A 5 -16.69 -14.42 -28.87
N VAL A 6 -16.48 -13.43 -29.75
CA VAL A 6 -15.49 -12.36 -29.57
C VAL A 6 -15.88 -11.40 -28.45
N ASN A 7 -17.08 -11.55 -27.88
CA ASN A 7 -17.65 -10.63 -26.92
C ASN A 7 -18.05 -11.36 -25.63
N ASN A 8 -17.04 -11.63 -24.80
CA ASN A 8 -17.22 -12.10 -23.41
C ASN A 8 -17.37 -10.91 -22.43
N MET A 9 -17.70 -9.71 -22.93
CA MET A 9 -17.89 -8.53 -22.11
C MET A 9 -19.21 -8.68 -21.33
N VAL A 10 -19.12 -8.81 -20.01
CA VAL A 10 -20.29 -8.88 -19.15
C VAL A 10 -21.01 -7.53 -19.20
N THR A 11 -22.23 -7.53 -19.74
CA THR A 11 -23.09 -6.36 -19.86
C THR A 11 -23.89 -6.13 -18.57
N GLY A 12 -24.26 -4.89 -18.28
CA GLY A 12 -25.13 -4.54 -17.14
C GLY A 12 -24.44 -3.95 -15.90
N TYR A 13 -23.11 -3.86 -15.88
CA TYR A 13 -22.39 -3.12 -14.84
C TYR A 13 -22.29 -1.63 -15.18
N THR A 14 -22.42 -0.78 -14.17
CA THR A 14 -22.17 0.66 -14.28
C THR A 14 -20.73 0.92 -14.69
N SER A 15 -20.51 1.86 -15.61
CA SER A 15 -19.16 2.23 -16.02
C SER A 15 -18.43 2.91 -14.86
N ALA A 16 -17.13 2.63 -14.71
CA ALA A 16 -16.28 3.37 -13.77
C ALA A 16 -16.24 4.88 -14.07
N ARG A 17 -16.65 5.29 -15.28
CA ARG A 17 -16.82 6.70 -15.66
C ARG A 17 -18.02 7.36 -14.97
N ASP A 18 -19.06 6.60 -14.68
CA ASP A 18 -20.31 7.09 -14.12
C ASP A 18 -20.28 7.11 -12.57
N MET A 19 -19.25 6.50 -11.97
CA MET A 19 -19.06 6.47 -10.52
C MET A 19 -18.48 7.78 -10.00
N LYS A 20 -18.91 8.17 -8.80
CA LYS A 20 -18.34 9.34 -8.09
C LYS A 20 -16.87 9.08 -7.78
N LYS A 21 -16.00 10.04 -8.12
CA LYS A 21 -14.56 9.95 -7.89
C LYS A 21 -14.14 10.88 -6.75
N TYR A 22 -13.03 10.54 -6.11
CA TYR A 22 -12.39 11.43 -5.16
C TYR A 22 -11.49 12.39 -5.94
N ASP A 23 -11.76 13.68 -5.82
CA ASP A 23 -11.07 14.75 -6.58
C ASP A 23 -9.98 15.46 -5.76
N GLY A 24 -9.74 15.02 -4.53
CA GLY A 24 -8.71 15.58 -3.67
C GLY A 24 -7.33 15.02 -3.95
N GLU A 25 -6.33 15.50 -3.21
CA GLU A 25 -4.98 14.97 -3.30
C GLU A 25 -4.92 13.56 -2.68
N LEU A 26 -4.31 12.62 -3.42
CA LEU A 26 -4.01 11.27 -2.97
C LEU A 26 -2.49 11.07 -3.05
N ARG A 27 -1.87 10.64 -1.94
CA ARG A 27 -0.42 10.41 -1.85
C ARG A 27 -0.15 8.99 -1.39
N ASP A 28 0.89 8.39 -1.95
CA ASP A 28 1.39 7.11 -1.48
C ASP A 28 1.97 7.28 -0.07
N PHE A 29 1.55 6.41 0.84
CA PHE A 29 2.10 6.34 2.18
C PHE A 29 3.35 5.45 2.17
N ILE A 30 4.52 6.08 1.98
CA ILE A 30 5.82 5.40 1.95
C ILE A 30 6.62 5.82 3.21
N PRO A 31 6.73 4.95 4.23
CA PRO A 31 7.43 5.28 5.47
C PRO A 31 8.89 5.64 5.24
N GLY A 32 9.38 6.68 5.90
CA GLY A 32 10.73 7.23 5.74
C GLY A 32 10.87 8.26 4.62
N THR A 33 9.82 8.48 3.82
CA THR A 33 9.76 9.55 2.81
C THR A 33 8.67 10.55 3.18
N SER A 34 8.79 11.81 2.73
CA SER A 34 7.75 12.85 2.92
C SER A 34 7.28 13.05 4.38
N GLY A 35 8.11 12.70 5.36
CA GLY A 35 7.77 12.76 6.78
C GLY A 35 6.86 11.64 7.30
N TYR A 36 6.50 10.65 6.47
CA TYR A 36 5.71 9.51 6.90
C TYR A 36 6.52 8.58 7.80
N ALA A 37 5.92 8.14 8.91
CA ALA A 37 6.51 7.18 9.83
C ALA A 37 5.49 6.11 10.20
N VAL A 38 5.98 4.90 10.45
CA VAL A 38 5.19 3.77 10.93
C VAL A 38 5.78 3.31 12.24
N TYR A 39 4.92 3.11 13.23
CA TYR A 39 5.29 2.58 14.53
C TYR A 39 4.51 1.31 14.79
N TRP A 40 5.18 0.32 15.38
CA TRP A 40 4.55 -0.89 15.89
C TRP A 40 4.60 -0.85 17.40
N ILE A 41 3.44 -1.06 18.06
CA ILE A 41 3.38 -1.16 19.51
C ILE A 41 3.93 -2.53 19.89
N GLN A 42 5.13 -2.56 20.46
CA GLN A 42 5.76 -3.79 20.93
C GLN A 42 5.45 -3.98 22.42
N SER A 43 4.87 -5.11 22.79
CA SER A 43 4.59 -5.48 24.19
C SER A 43 5.86 -5.72 25.00
N GLU A 44 6.95 -6.13 24.34
CA GLU A 44 8.25 -6.41 24.97
C GLU A 44 9.37 -5.72 24.19
N ILE A 45 10.20 -4.94 24.88
CA ILE A 45 11.35 -4.27 24.27
C ILE A 45 12.45 -5.33 24.10
N ASN A 46 12.80 -5.68 22.85
CA ASN A 46 13.92 -6.60 22.59
C ASN A 46 15.26 -5.90 22.94
N ILE A 47 15.71 -6.11 24.19
CA ILE A 47 16.94 -5.52 24.78
C ILE A 47 18.20 -5.90 23.98
N TYR A 48 18.17 -7.01 23.23
CA TYR A 48 19.33 -7.49 22.45
C TYR A 48 19.72 -6.53 21.31
N SER A 49 18.75 -5.77 20.76
CA SER A 49 19.00 -4.78 19.70
C SER A 49 19.70 -3.50 20.20
N ALA A 50 19.48 -3.12 21.46
CA ALA A 50 20.07 -1.94 22.08
C ALA A 50 21.58 -2.09 22.29
N VAL A 51 22.05 -3.31 22.59
CA VAL A 51 23.47 -3.62 22.77
C VAL A 51 24.25 -3.50 21.45
N LYS A 52 23.70 -3.96 20.32
CA LYS A 52 24.33 -3.84 18.99
C LYS A 52 24.47 -2.40 18.48
N ARG A 53 23.63 -1.47 18.95
CA ARG A 53 23.78 -0.03 18.63
C ARG A 53 24.90 0.62 19.43
N LYS A 54 25.21 0.13 20.64
CA LYS A 54 26.31 0.65 21.47
C LYS A 54 27.69 0.17 21.00
N THR A 55 27.80 -1.05 20.46
CA THR A 55 29.08 -1.61 19.99
C THR A 55 29.52 -1.14 18.58
N LYS A 56 28.69 -0.37 17.87
CA LYS A 56 29.02 0.25 16.58
C LYS A 56 29.52 1.70 16.68
N ARG A 57 29.80 2.21 17.89
CA ARG A 57 30.49 3.49 18.09
C ARG A 57 31.95 3.19 18.47
N LYS A 58 32.84 3.37 17.47
CA LYS A 58 34.32 3.29 17.49
C LYS A 58 34.96 2.23 18.38
#